data_AF-A0A7H9B2R2-F1
#
_entry.id   AF-A0A7H9B2R2-F1
#
_cell.length_a   1.000
_cell.length_b   1.000
_cell.length_c   1.000
_cell.angle_alpha   90.00
_cell.angle_beta   90.00
_cell.angle_gamma   90.00
#
_symmetry.space_group_name_H-M   'P 1'
#
loop_
_entity.id
_entity.type
_entity.pdbx_description
1 polymer ?
#
loop_
_entity_poly.entity_id
_entity_poly.type
_entity_poly.pdbx_seq_one_letter_code
_entity_poly.pdbx_strand_id
1 'polypeptide(L)'
;MMKMKKKWKHENSIHLLLLDWRLANKRRQRGSMDGEKVSGELPKGWSLQIPPAERVNVLLLIAIWLWHWILVIMYSRKIDISSVLQTRRPDELKVPLAHSQLIRFSRAFGIKLSKMIVPLIIISVAFQSFDKETSSFIYSAISFLPLLQFVVILGFIWKDSVIIRYCTERLLLIEPTPRVLRNMYILLSDTLTSFGKPLVDFSLYLTALCLPQDSIWTHFDLLISLLPLIVRVTQCIREFYLTKDRSLIFNTIKYCSSIPIITYVWYSRVQPEKYDYMKHGWFLCLNSCYTFFWDIKMDWKFQSFFKIRAINKKHETMMFPRYFYYMGTLFNLLVKFWWIWTINGQRHEIFFANEQQYFEILRRSIWIIFKLESEFIIITKNNDEK
;
A
#
# COMPACT_ATOMS: atom_id res chain seq x y z
N MET A 1 29.34 -10.30 56.55
CA MET A 1 28.72 -11.00 55.39
C MET A 1 27.30 -10.47 55.22
N MET A 2 27.15 -9.33 54.53
CA MET A 2 25.93 -8.50 54.54
C MET A 2 25.18 -8.70 53.21
N LYS A 3 24.04 -9.40 53.23
CA LYS A 3 23.16 -9.58 52.06
C LYS A 3 22.21 -8.37 51.96
N MET A 4 22.47 -7.45 51.01
CA MET A 4 21.51 -6.42 50.62
C MET A 4 20.38 -7.03 49.79
N LYS A 5 19.16 -7.00 50.31
CA LYS A 5 17.92 -7.11 49.51
C LYS A 5 17.73 -5.78 48.75
N LYS A 6 18.00 -5.76 47.45
CA LYS A 6 17.62 -4.64 46.58
C LYS A 6 16.25 -4.93 45.95
N LYS A 7 15.23 -4.28 46.50
CA LYS A 7 13.85 -4.23 45.99
C LYS A 7 13.86 -3.38 44.71
N TRP A 8 13.77 -4.00 43.54
CA TRP A 8 13.63 -3.28 42.27
C TRP A 8 12.16 -2.90 42.07
N LYS A 9 11.93 -1.59 41.94
CA LYS A 9 10.62 -0.95 41.72
C LYS A 9 10.24 -1.15 40.25
N HIS A 10 9.02 -1.66 40.03
CA HIS A 10 8.52 -2.15 38.75
C HIS A 10 7.79 -1.04 37.96
N GLU A 11 8.48 0.04 37.60
CA GLU A 11 7.91 1.13 36.79
C GLU A 11 8.91 1.50 35.68
N ASN A 12 8.42 1.54 34.43
CA ASN A 12 9.11 1.98 33.18
C ASN A 12 9.69 0.94 32.19
N SER A 13 9.07 -0.24 31.99
CA SER A 13 9.55 -1.22 30.99
C SER A 13 9.13 -0.98 29.52
N ILE A 14 8.12 -0.15 29.24
CA ILE A 14 7.76 0.24 27.84
C ILE A 14 8.75 1.29 27.29
N HIS A 15 9.34 2.05 28.21
CA HIS A 15 10.22 3.17 27.89
C HIS A 15 11.63 2.73 27.49
N LEU A 16 12.11 1.63 28.08
CA LEU A 16 13.34 0.96 27.68
C LEU A 16 13.21 0.33 26.28
N LEU A 17 12.04 -0.15 25.89
CA LEU A 17 11.81 -0.77 24.57
C LEU A 17 11.84 0.22 23.39
N LEU A 18 11.28 1.42 23.53
CA LEU A 18 11.36 2.44 22.47
C LEU A 18 12.75 3.06 22.39
N LEU A 19 13.48 3.12 23.51
CA LEU A 19 14.87 3.53 23.56
C LEU A 19 15.79 2.44 23.00
N ASP A 20 15.55 1.16 23.28
CA ASP A 20 16.27 0.02 22.71
C ASP A 20 15.92 -0.18 21.23
N TRP A 21 14.70 0.14 20.78
CA TRP A 21 14.38 0.20 19.35
C TRP A 21 15.15 1.33 18.65
N ARG A 22 15.19 2.53 19.26
CA ARG A 22 16.02 3.65 18.76
C ARG A 22 17.51 3.33 18.83
N LEU A 23 18.00 2.68 19.88
CA LEU A 23 19.41 2.32 20.06
C LEU A 23 19.81 1.12 19.20
N ALA A 24 18.93 0.16 18.95
CA ALA A 24 19.14 -0.95 18.02
C ALA A 24 19.16 -0.45 16.57
N ASN A 25 18.30 0.51 16.21
CA ASN A 25 18.41 1.22 14.94
C ASN A 25 19.66 2.10 14.87
N LYS A 26 20.05 2.76 15.98
CA LYS A 26 21.28 3.57 16.06
C LYS A 26 22.56 2.73 16.09
N ARG A 27 22.50 1.46 16.52
CA ARG A 27 23.59 0.46 16.45
C ARG A 27 23.67 -0.18 15.06
N ARG A 28 22.52 -0.45 14.41
CA ARG A 28 22.46 -0.80 12.98
C ARG A 28 23.04 0.31 12.08
N GLN A 29 22.84 1.58 12.44
CA GLN A 29 23.45 2.71 11.76
C GLN A 29 24.93 2.93 12.13
N ARG A 30 25.32 2.69 13.39
CA ARG A 30 26.73 2.82 13.83
C ARG A 30 27.65 1.73 13.29
N GLY A 31 27.17 0.50 13.07
CA GLY A 31 27.96 -0.56 12.43
C GLY A 31 28.34 -0.27 10.97
N SER A 32 27.81 0.80 10.38
CA SER A 32 28.15 1.30 9.04
C SER A 32 28.92 2.63 9.06
N MET A 33 29.26 3.17 10.24
CA MET A 33 29.83 4.51 10.43
C MET A 33 31.13 4.52 11.25
N ASP A 34 32.02 3.53 11.04
CA ASP A 34 33.42 3.64 11.51
C ASP A 34 34.35 4.29 10.46
N GLY A 35 33.77 5.07 9.53
CA GLY A 35 34.49 5.94 8.61
C GLY A 35 33.80 7.29 8.50
N GLU A 36 34.51 8.34 8.92
CA GLU A 36 34.23 9.77 8.72
C GLU A 36 33.12 10.44 9.55
N LYS A 37 33.59 11.15 10.59
CA LYS A 37 32.92 12.30 11.20
C LYS A 37 32.73 13.39 10.14
N VAL A 38 31.49 13.67 9.76
CA VAL A 38 31.11 14.97 9.18
C VAL A 38 30.03 15.60 10.04
N SER A 39 30.45 16.69 10.68
CA SER A 39 29.67 17.66 11.43
C SER A 39 28.55 18.29 10.62
N GLY A 40 27.36 18.34 11.20
CA GLY A 40 26.21 19.08 10.66
C GLY A 40 24.89 18.48 11.12
N GLU A 41 24.61 18.52 12.43
CA GLU A 41 23.24 18.28 12.90
C GLU A 41 22.36 19.41 12.36
N LEU A 42 21.56 19.11 11.32
CA LEU A 42 20.46 19.96 10.90
C LEU A 42 19.56 20.22 12.11
N PRO A 43 19.12 21.48 12.35
CA PRO A 43 18.21 21.76 13.44
C PRO A 43 16.98 20.86 13.29
N LYS A 44 16.50 20.32 14.42
CA LYS A 44 15.22 19.61 14.51
C LYS A 44 14.10 20.59 14.14
N GLY A 45 13.93 20.85 12.84
CA GLY A 45 12.78 21.52 12.30
C GLY A 45 11.56 20.69 12.67
N TRP A 46 10.45 21.38 12.89
CA TRP A 46 9.11 20.84 13.07
C TRP A 46 8.65 20.08 11.83
N SER A 47 9.36 19.02 11.44
CA SER A 47 8.84 18.06 10.48
C SER A 47 7.77 17.28 11.24
N LEU A 48 6.51 17.56 10.93
CA LEU A 48 5.36 16.82 11.41
C LEU A 48 5.47 15.39 10.87
N GLN A 49 6.28 14.55 11.53
CA GLN A 49 6.47 13.17 11.14
C GLN A 49 5.25 12.37 11.54
N ILE A 50 4.54 11.82 10.57
CA ILE A 50 3.40 10.95 10.84
C ILE A 50 3.93 9.64 11.47
N PRO A 51 3.48 9.32 12.69
CA PRO A 51 3.91 8.12 13.40
C PRO A 51 3.61 6.85 12.58
N PRO A 52 4.46 5.80 12.67
CA PRO A 52 4.20 4.54 11.97
C PRO A 52 2.82 3.95 12.26
N ALA A 53 2.33 4.09 13.50
CA ALA A 53 1.02 3.63 13.93
C ALA A 53 -0.15 4.33 13.20
N GLU A 54 0.00 5.62 12.88
CA GLU A 54 -1.05 6.43 12.23
C GLU A 54 -0.94 6.44 10.71
N ARG A 55 0.21 6.04 10.17
CA ARG A 55 0.49 6.15 8.74
C ARG A 55 -0.50 5.36 7.89
N VAL A 56 -0.89 4.16 8.32
CA VAL A 56 -1.89 3.36 7.60
C VAL A 56 -3.24 4.08 7.51
N ASN A 57 -3.66 4.77 8.57
CA ASN A 57 -4.92 5.51 8.62
C ASN A 57 -4.87 6.73 7.69
N VAL A 58 -3.76 7.47 7.72
CA VAL A 58 -3.54 8.59 6.80
C VAL A 58 -3.53 8.12 5.34
N LEU A 59 -2.83 7.04 5.03
CA LEU A 59 -2.75 6.50 3.68
C LEU A 59 -4.09 5.95 3.19
N LEU A 60 -4.91 5.36 4.07
CA LEU A 60 -6.29 4.96 3.73
C LEU A 60 -7.16 6.18 3.39
N LEU A 61 -7.08 7.27 4.17
CA LEU A 61 -7.79 8.51 3.86
C LEU A 61 -7.33 9.11 2.54
N ILE A 62 -6.02 9.14 2.29
CA ILE A 62 -5.44 9.59 1.02
C ILE A 62 -5.97 8.73 -0.13
N ALA A 63 -5.98 7.41 0.00
CA ALA A 63 -6.48 6.50 -1.03
C ALA A 63 -7.97 6.72 -1.35
N ILE A 64 -8.80 7.04 -0.36
CA ILE A 64 -10.23 7.37 -0.56
C ILE A 64 -10.39 8.65 -1.39
N TRP A 65 -9.60 9.68 -1.09
CA TRP A 65 -9.62 10.92 -1.86
C TRP A 65 -9.01 10.77 -3.26
N LEU A 66 -7.95 9.98 -3.40
CA LEU A 66 -7.38 9.64 -4.70
C LEU A 66 -8.40 8.88 -5.56
N TRP A 67 -9.16 7.94 -4.98
CA TRP A 67 -10.26 7.29 -5.68
C TRP A 67 -11.32 8.28 -6.17
N HIS A 68 -11.72 9.23 -5.32
CA HIS A 68 -12.64 10.30 -5.73
C HIS A 68 -12.06 11.12 -6.91
N TRP A 69 -10.78 11.51 -6.83
CA TRP A 69 -10.12 12.25 -7.91
C TRP A 69 -9.99 11.44 -9.20
N ILE A 70 -9.73 10.14 -9.11
CA ILE A 70 -9.73 9.25 -10.28
C ILE A 70 -11.09 9.32 -10.99
N LEU A 71 -12.20 9.20 -10.26
CA LEU A 71 -13.54 9.31 -10.86
C LEU A 71 -13.74 10.68 -11.53
N VAL A 72 -13.35 11.78 -10.88
CA VAL A 72 -13.46 13.13 -11.46
C VAL A 72 -12.63 13.27 -12.75
N ILE A 73 -11.38 12.78 -12.74
CA ILE A 73 -10.49 12.80 -13.90
C ILE A 73 -11.08 11.98 -15.05
N MET A 74 -11.56 10.77 -14.78
CA MET A 74 -12.17 9.89 -15.78
C MET A 74 -13.40 10.53 -16.41
N TYR A 75 -14.28 11.11 -15.59
CA TYR A 75 -15.46 11.82 -16.06
C TYR A 75 -15.12 13.02 -16.95
N SER A 76 -14.09 13.80 -16.59
CA SER A 76 -13.62 14.93 -17.41
C SER A 76 -13.11 14.51 -18.79
N ARG A 77 -12.67 13.25 -18.94
CA ARG A 77 -12.20 12.65 -20.19
C ARG A 77 -13.26 11.80 -20.90
N LYS A 78 -14.53 11.90 -20.47
CA LYS A 78 -15.66 11.13 -21.02
C LYS A 78 -15.46 9.60 -20.93
N ILE A 79 -14.66 9.13 -19.97
CA ILE A 79 -14.48 7.70 -19.68
C ILE A 79 -15.55 7.30 -18.68
N ASP A 80 -16.51 6.48 -19.09
CA ASP A 80 -17.59 6.02 -18.21
C ASP A 80 -17.16 4.81 -17.38
N ILE A 81 -16.75 5.05 -16.14
CA ILE A 81 -16.33 4.00 -15.21
C ILE A 81 -17.47 3.04 -14.83
N SER A 82 -18.73 3.45 -14.92
CA SER A 82 -19.86 2.57 -14.61
C SER A 82 -20.02 1.41 -15.59
N SER A 83 -19.46 1.56 -16.80
CA SER A 83 -19.37 0.48 -17.80
C SER A 83 -18.22 -0.50 -17.53
N VAL A 84 -17.18 -0.06 -16.80
CA VAL A 84 -15.96 -0.84 -16.54
C VAL A 84 -16.02 -1.58 -15.21
N LEU A 85 -16.73 -1.00 -14.23
CA LEU A 85 -16.81 -1.47 -12.86
C LEU A 85 -18.25 -1.72 -12.41
N GLN A 86 -18.42 -2.86 -11.75
CA GLN A 86 -19.69 -3.27 -11.19
C GLN A 86 -19.89 -2.54 -9.86
N THR A 87 -21.03 -1.88 -9.70
CA THR A 87 -21.34 -1.09 -8.49
C THR A 87 -22.39 -1.74 -7.60
N ARG A 88 -22.99 -2.83 -8.10
CA ARG A 88 -24.07 -3.62 -7.50
C ARG A 88 -23.72 -5.09 -7.53
N ARG A 89 -24.40 -5.91 -6.74
CA ARG A 89 -24.11 -7.34 -6.78
C ARG A 89 -24.59 -7.96 -8.10
N PRO A 90 -24.00 -9.08 -8.54
CA PRO A 90 -24.43 -9.76 -9.77
C PRO A 90 -25.89 -10.24 -9.73
N ASP A 91 -26.41 -10.54 -8.53
CA ASP A 91 -27.77 -10.99 -8.27
C ASP A 91 -28.80 -9.84 -8.19
N GLU A 92 -28.35 -8.58 -8.10
CA GLU A 92 -29.27 -7.44 -8.01
C GLU A 92 -29.77 -7.01 -9.38
N LEU A 93 -31.09 -7.00 -9.58
CA LEU A 93 -31.75 -6.48 -10.79
C LEU A 93 -31.72 -4.94 -10.91
N LYS A 94 -31.10 -4.24 -9.95
CA LYS A 94 -31.04 -2.77 -9.93
C LYS A 94 -30.02 -2.27 -10.94
N VAL A 95 -30.37 -1.19 -11.64
CA VAL A 95 -29.46 -0.51 -12.59
C VAL A 95 -28.18 -0.09 -11.84
N PRO A 96 -26.99 -0.35 -12.43
CA PRO A 96 -25.72 0.13 -11.90
C PRO A 96 -25.73 1.65 -11.69
N LEU A 97 -24.95 2.11 -10.71
CA LEU A 97 -24.80 3.54 -10.45
C LEU A 97 -24.15 4.24 -11.64
N ALA A 98 -24.74 5.34 -12.08
CA ALA A 98 -24.14 6.21 -13.09
C ALA A 98 -22.84 6.84 -12.57
N HIS A 99 -21.93 7.19 -13.47
CA HIS A 99 -20.65 7.82 -13.10
C HIS A 99 -20.83 9.07 -12.21
N SER A 100 -21.75 9.97 -12.57
CA SER A 100 -22.03 11.18 -11.78
C SER A 100 -22.47 10.86 -10.35
N GLN A 101 -23.23 9.78 -10.16
CA GLN A 101 -23.63 9.28 -8.84
C GLN A 101 -22.42 8.73 -8.07
N LEU A 102 -21.50 8.02 -8.73
CA LEU A 102 -20.25 7.54 -8.13
C LEU A 102 -19.37 8.70 -7.62
N ILE A 103 -19.26 9.78 -8.38
CA ILE A 103 -18.54 10.99 -7.95
C ILE A 103 -19.21 11.60 -6.71
N ARG A 104 -20.55 11.73 -6.72
CA ARG A 104 -21.28 12.29 -5.58
C ARG A 104 -21.14 11.42 -4.33
N PHE A 105 -21.29 10.11 -4.45
CA PHE A 105 -21.18 9.18 -3.32
C PHE A 105 -19.76 9.09 -2.78
N SER A 106 -18.74 9.01 -3.65
CA SER A 106 -17.33 9.02 -3.22
C SER A 106 -16.97 10.31 -2.49
N ARG A 107 -17.42 11.47 -2.97
CA ARG A 107 -17.22 12.77 -2.28
C ARG A 107 -17.89 12.79 -0.92
N ALA A 108 -19.17 12.42 -0.85
CA ALA A 108 -19.93 12.41 0.39
C ALA A 108 -19.30 11.46 1.43
N PHE A 109 -18.88 10.28 1.00
CA PHE A 109 -18.18 9.32 1.83
C PHE A 109 -16.83 9.86 2.32
N GLY A 110 -16.01 10.43 1.42
CA GLY A 110 -14.73 11.03 1.77
C GLY A 110 -14.86 12.18 2.78
N ILE A 111 -15.84 13.07 2.60
CA ILE A 111 -16.12 14.16 3.55
C ILE A 111 -16.56 13.61 4.91
N LYS A 112 -17.53 12.68 4.92
CA LYS A 112 -18.05 12.07 6.16
C LYS A 112 -16.93 11.41 6.96
N LEU A 113 -16.11 10.60 6.30
CA LEU A 113 -15.01 9.89 6.95
C LEU A 113 -13.91 10.85 7.42
N SER A 114 -13.54 11.84 6.60
CA SER A 114 -12.51 12.82 6.96
C SER A 114 -12.93 13.66 8.17
N LYS A 115 -14.19 14.10 8.23
CA LYS A 115 -14.73 14.85 9.39
C LYS A 115 -14.62 14.07 10.70
N MET A 116 -14.71 12.75 10.64
CA MET A 116 -14.65 11.89 11.81
C MET A 116 -13.21 11.52 12.18
N ILE A 117 -12.37 11.16 11.20
CA ILE A 117 -11.04 10.59 11.46
C ILE A 117 -9.94 11.65 11.55
N VAL A 118 -9.97 12.71 10.73
CA VAL A 118 -8.89 13.71 10.71
C VAL A 118 -8.69 14.39 12.06
N PRO A 119 -9.74 14.80 12.81
CA PRO A 119 -9.55 15.33 14.16
C PRO A 119 -8.87 14.33 15.10
N LEU A 120 -9.20 13.03 15.00
CA LEU A 120 -8.60 11.99 15.82
C LEU A 120 -7.12 11.77 15.47
N ILE A 121 -6.75 11.85 14.19
CA ILE A 121 -5.35 11.81 13.75
C ILE A 121 -4.59 13.01 14.31
N ILE A 122 -5.16 14.23 14.23
CA ILE A 122 -4.52 15.44 14.77
C ILE A 122 -4.29 15.30 16.27
N ILE A 123 -5.28 14.80 17.02
CA ILE A 123 -5.16 14.51 18.45
C ILE A 123 -4.04 13.49 18.69
N SER A 124 -4.06 12.35 17.98
CA SER A 124 -3.05 11.29 18.12
C SER A 124 -1.63 11.80 17.88
N VAL A 125 -1.41 12.58 16.81
CA VAL A 125 -0.09 13.14 16.46
C VAL A 125 0.34 14.23 17.44
N ALA A 126 -0.57 15.12 17.85
CA ALA A 126 -0.28 16.16 18.82
C ALA A 126 0.12 15.56 20.17
N PHE A 127 -0.63 14.58 20.67
CA PHE A 127 -0.35 13.94 21.95
C PHE A 127 0.95 13.13 21.99
N GLN A 128 1.39 12.57 20.85
CA GLN A 128 2.71 11.93 20.78
C GLN A 128 3.88 12.92 20.91
N SER A 129 3.62 14.22 20.75
CA SER A 129 4.60 15.29 20.92
C SER A 129 4.66 15.82 22.35
N PHE A 130 3.68 15.50 23.21
CA PHE A 130 3.65 15.91 24.60
C PHE A 130 4.40 14.93 25.50
N ASP A 131 5.06 15.48 26.52
CA ASP A 131 5.92 14.71 27.42
C ASP A 131 5.12 13.81 28.37
N LYS A 132 5.79 12.74 28.82
CA LYS A 132 5.21 11.53 29.42
C LYS A 132 4.67 11.68 30.86
N GLU A 133 4.55 12.89 31.36
CA GLU A 133 4.01 13.16 32.70
C GLU A 133 2.47 13.13 32.75
N THR A 134 1.83 12.88 31.61
CA THR A 134 0.38 12.74 31.53
C THR A 134 -0.07 11.42 32.17
N SER A 135 -1.24 11.42 32.84
CA SER A 135 -1.77 10.23 33.54
C SER A 135 -1.74 8.94 32.68
N SER A 136 -1.39 7.81 33.31
CA SER A 136 -1.24 6.48 32.67
C SER A 136 -2.48 6.07 31.83
N PHE A 137 -3.68 6.45 32.29
CA PHE A 137 -4.92 6.18 31.58
C PHE A 137 -5.02 6.93 30.24
N ILE A 138 -4.70 8.22 30.22
CA ILE A 138 -4.76 9.04 29.00
C ILE A 138 -3.76 8.53 27.96
N TYR A 139 -2.54 8.19 28.40
CA TYR A 139 -1.52 7.62 27.53
C TYR A 139 -1.97 6.29 26.91
N SER A 140 -2.57 5.41 27.72
CA SER A 140 -3.13 4.14 27.22
C SER A 140 -4.23 4.40 26.18
N ALA A 141 -5.21 5.25 26.49
CA ALA A 141 -6.31 5.58 25.58
C ALA A 141 -5.81 6.12 24.22
N ILE A 142 -4.84 7.03 24.22
CA ILE A 142 -4.24 7.57 23.00
C ILE A 142 -3.45 6.50 22.24
N SER A 143 -2.78 5.59 22.96
CA SER A 143 -2.04 4.48 22.35
C SER A 143 -2.95 3.46 21.67
N PHE A 144 -4.25 3.42 21.96
CA PHE A 144 -5.22 2.58 21.23
C PHE A 144 -5.93 3.33 20.09
N LEU A 145 -5.80 4.65 20.02
CA LEU A 145 -6.52 5.49 19.06
C LEU A 145 -6.21 5.15 17.60
N PRO A 146 -4.95 4.88 17.17
CA PRO A 146 -4.67 4.46 15.79
C PRO A 146 -5.39 3.16 15.41
N LEU A 147 -5.54 2.21 16.34
CA LEU A 147 -6.25 0.96 16.11
C LEU A 147 -7.76 1.21 15.96
N LEU A 148 -8.34 2.03 16.84
CA LEU A 148 -9.75 2.40 16.75
C LEU A 148 -10.05 3.07 15.39
N GLN A 149 -9.22 4.03 14.97
CA GLN A 149 -9.37 4.69 13.68
C GLN A 149 -9.30 3.69 12.51
N PHE A 150 -8.32 2.77 12.53
CA PHE A 150 -8.17 1.75 11.49
C PHE A 150 -9.42 0.88 11.36
N VAL A 151 -9.94 0.38 12.49
CA VAL A 151 -11.16 -0.44 12.53
C VAL A 151 -12.36 0.36 12.04
N VAL A 152 -12.49 1.62 12.46
CA VAL A 152 -13.58 2.49 12.03
C VAL A 152 -13.52 2.75 10.52
N ILE A 153 -12.36 3.08 9.96
CA ILE A 153 -12.18 3.31 8.51
C ILE A 153 -12.61 2.06 7.73
N LEU A 154 -12.06 0.89 8.07
CA LEU A 154 -12.39 -0.36 7.38
C LEU A 154 -13.87 -0.74 7.56
N GLY A 155 -14.43 -0.54 8.76
CA GLY A 155 -15.84 -0.77 9.05
C GLY A 155 -16.77 0.09 8.17
N PHE A 156 -16.44 1.37 7.98
CA PHE A 156 -17.19 2.24 7.08
C PHE A 156 -17.04 1.85 5.61
N ILE A 157 -15.83 1.50 5.15
CA ILE A 157 -15.62 1.01 3.78
C ILE A 157 -16.46 -0.25 3.53
N TRP A 158 -16.43 -1.20 4.47
CA TRP A 158 -17.14 -2.47 4.37
C TRP A 158 -18.67 -2.30 4.45
N LYS A 159 -19.15 -1.40 5.32
CA LYS A 159 -20.59 -1.13 5.49
C LYS A 159 -21.18 -0.33 4.33
N ASP A 160 -20.54 0.76 3.93
CA ASP A 160 -21.12 1.71 2.97
C ASP A 160 -20.95 1.24 1.51
N SER A 161 -20.03 0.30 1.23
CA SER A 161 -19.83 -0.27 -0.12
C SER A 161 -20.22 -1.74 -0.21
N VAL A 162 -21.42 -1.99 -0.75
CA VAL A 162 -21.96 -3.35 -0.95
C VAL A 162 -21.05 -4.21 -1.82
N ILE A 163 -20.48 -3.64 -2.88
CA ILE A 163 -19.60 -4.38 -3.80
C ILE A 163 -18.25 -4.71 -3.16
N ILE A 164 -17.66 -3.78 -2.37
CA ILE A 164 -16.41 -4.07 -1.66
C ILE A 164 -16.66 -5.18 -0.64
N ARG A 165 -17.75 -5.10 0.14
CA ARG A 165 -18.14 -6.20 1.02
C ARG A 165 -18.23 -7.53 0.27
N TYR A 166 -19.00 -7.56 -0.82
CA TYR A 166 -19.16 -8.75 -1.65
C TYR A 166 -17.81 -9.34 -2.10
N CYS A 167 -16.91 -8.51 -2.63
CA CYS A 167 -15.59 -8.94 -3.09
C CYS A 167 -14.65 -9.33 -1.94
N THR A 168 -14.70 -8.65 -0.79
CA THR A 168 -13.84 -8.99 0.36
C THR A 168 -14.21 -10.33 1.00
N GLU A 169 -15.50 -10.66 1.09
CA GLU A 169 -15.99 -11.97 1.58
C GLU A 169 -15.54 -13.13 0.67
N ARG A 170 -15.29 -12.83 -0.61
CA ARG A 170 -14.96 -13.81 -1.66
C ARG A 170 -13.58 -13.56 -2.26
N LEU A 171 -12.70 -12.89 -1.53
CA LEU A 171 -11.47 -12.32 -2.10
C LEU A 171 -10.58 -13.38 -2.77
N LEU A 172 -10.54 -14.60 -2.21
CA LEU A 172 -9.80 -15.74 -2.76
C LEU A 172 -10.55 -16.48 -3.88
N LEU A 173 -11.87 -16.29 -3.99
CA LEU A 173 -12.76 -17.04 -4.87
C LEU A 173 -12.99 -16.39 -6.24
N ILE A 174 -12.26 -15.31 -6.57
CA ILE A 174 -12.37 -14.44 -7.77
C ILE A 174 -13.28 -15.00 -8.87
N GLU A 175 -14.28 -14.19 -9.24
CA GLU A 175 -15.21 -14.52 -10.30
C GLU A 175 -14.73 -13.88 -11.62
N PRO A 176 -14.27 -14.67 -12.60
CA PRO A 176 -13.80 -14.14 -13.88
C PRO A 176 -14.94 -13.59 -14.73
N THR A 177 -16.16 -14.06 -14.49
CA THR A 177 -17.38 -13.70 -15.23
C THR A 177 -18.43 -13.13 -14.27
N PRO A 178 -19.04 -11.98 -14.60
CA PRO A 178 -18.72 -11.10 -15.74
C PRO A 178 -17.36 -10.41 -15.57
N ARG A 179 -16.71 -10.06 -16.70
CA ARG A 179 -15.38 -9.41 -16.72
C ARG A 179 -15.32 -8.11 -15.89
N VAL A 180 -16.44 -7.40 -15.82
CA VAL A 180 -16.60 -6.19 -15.02
C VAL A 180 -16.37 -6.45 -13.52
N LEU A 181 -16.83 -7.60 -13.01
CA LEU A 181 -16.63 -8.00 -11.62
C LEU A 181 -15.18 -8.43 -11.36
N ARG A 182 -14.57 -9.12 -12.31
CA ARG A 182 -13.14 -9.44 -12.29
C ARG A 182 -12.28 -8.18 -12.13
N ASN A 183 -12.63 -7.07 -12.81
CA ASN A 183 -11.92 -5.80 -12.66
C ASN A 183 -12.00 -5.29 -11.22
N MET A 184 -13.15 -5.42 -10.54
CA MET A 184 -13.29 -5.05 -9.12
C MET A 184 -12.37 -5.85 -8.21
N TYR A 185 -12.30 -7.18 -8.38
CA TYR A 185 -11.40 -8.03 -7.62
C TYR A 185 -9.93 -7.63 -7.81
N ILE A 186 -9.54 -7.37 -9.07
CA ILE A 186 -8.17 -6.95 -9.40
C ILE A 186 -7.85 -5.60 -8.76
N LEU A 187 -8.72 -4.60 -8.91
CA LEU A 187 -8.47 -3.28 -8.31
C LEU A 187 -8.32 -3.36 -6.79
N LEU A 188 -9.18 -4.13 -6.12
CA LEU A 188 -9.14 -4.30 -4.67
C LEU A 188 -7.85 -4.99 -4.22
N SER A 189 -7.51 -6.13 -4.82
CA SER A 189 -6.34 -6.91 -4.41
C SER A 189 -5.02 -6.25 -4.80
N ASP A 190 -4.95 -5.55 -5.93
CA ASP A 190 -3.77 -4.77 -6.30
C ASP A 190 -3.60 -3.52 -5.42
N THR A 191 -4.69 -2.88 -5.01
CA THR A 191 -4.62 -1.81 -4.00
C THR A 191 -4.08 -2.35 -2.68
N LEU A 192 -4.54 -3.52 -2.23
CA LEU A 192 -4.05 -4.18 -1.03
C LEU A 192 -2.53 -4.47 -1.09
N THR A 193 -1.98 -4.82 -2.25
CA THR A 193 -0.52 -5.01 -2.39
C THR A 193 0.28 -3.73 -2.15
N SER A 194 -0.25 -2.57 -2.57
CA SER A 194 0.37 -1.26 -2.31
C SER A 194 0.31 -0.84 -0.83
N PHE A 195 -0.61 -1.43 -0.04
CA PHE A 195 -0.66 -1.27 1.42
C PHE A 195 0.24 -2.24 2.20
N GLY A 196 1.01 -3.10 1.54
CA GLY A 196 1.85 -4.10 2.20
C GLY A 196 2.80 -3.51 3.26
N LYS A 197 3.58 -2.48 2.91
CA LYS A 197 4.51 -1.85 3.86
C LYS A 197 3.80 -1.08 4.99
N PRO A 198 2.75 -0.27 4.73
CA PRO A 198 1.92 0.30 5.80
C PRO A 198 1.35 -0.74 6.77
N LEU A 199 0.87 -1.89 6.26
CA LEU A 199 0.33 -2.97 7.09
C LEU A 199 1.40 -3.67 7.92
N VAL A 200 2.62 -3.83 7.39
CA VAL A 200 3.78 -4.33 8.15
C VAL A 200 4.09 -3.40 9.32
N ASP A 201 4.21 -2.10 9.07
CA ASP A 201 4.53 -1.13 10.13
C ASP A 201 3.42 -1.08 11.19
N PHE A 202 2.16 -1.13 10.75
CA PHE A 202 1.01 -1.19 11.65
C PHE A 202 0.98 -2.48 12.46
N SER A 203 1.31 -3.63 11.86
CA SER A 203 1.37 -4.91 12.58
C SER A 203 2.48 -4.95 13.64
N LEU A 204 3.64 -4.34 13.38
CA LEU A 204 4.70 -4.18 14.37
C LEU A 204 4.22 -3.34 15.55
N TYR A 205 3.48 -2.26 15.26
CA TYR A 205 2.83 -1.44 16.28
C TYR A 205 1.80 -2.24 17.10
N LEU A 206 0.94 -3.05 16.46
CA LEU A 206 -0.04 -3.88 17.17
C LEU A 206 0.62 -4.95 18.05
N THR A 207 1.69 -5.59 17.56
CA THR A 207 2.49 -6.53 18.36
C THR A 207 3.05 -5.83 19.59
N ALA A 208 3.61 -4.62 19.44
CA ALA A 208 4.15 -3.87 20.56
C ALA A 208 3.06 -3.37 21.54
N LEU A 209 1.84 -3.12 21.06
CA LEU A 209 0.72 -2.66 21.88
C LEU A 209 0.06 -3.79 22.67
N CYS A 210 -0.10 -4.97 22.05
CA CYS A 210 -0.95 -6.03 22.58
C CYS A 210 -0.18 -7.22 23.16
N LEU A 211 1.08 -7.44 22.77
CA LEU A 211 1.81 -8.65 23.16
C LEU A 211 2.91 -8.35 24.19
N PRO A 212 3.14 -9.27 25.16
CA PRO A 212 4.29 -9.21 26.06
C PRO A 212 5.61 -9.21 25.30
N GLN A 213 6.66 -8.67 25.92
CA GLN A 213 7.98 -8.51 25.30
C GLN A 213 8.62 -9.85 24.88
N ASP A 214 8.33 -10.92 25.64
CA ASP A 214 8.87 -12.27 25.42
C ASP A 214 8.01 -13.09 24.43
N SER A 215 7.14 -12.45 23.66
CA SER A 215 6.26 -13.13 22.72
C SER A 215 7.02 -13.82 21.58
N ILE A 216 6.63 -15.05 21.26
CA ILE A 216 7.19 -15.87 20.17
C ILE A 216 6.89 -15.25 18.78
N TRP A 217 5.96 -14.30 18.70
CA TRP A 217 5.49 -13.66 17.45
C TRP A 217 6.43 -12.56 16.89
N THR A 218 7.75 -12.73 17.02
CA THR A 218 8.77 -11.73 16.64
C THR A 218 8.81 -11.37 15.16
N HIS A 219 8.16 -12.15 14.29
CA HIS A 219 8.13 -11.98 12.84
C HIS A 219 6.72 -11.99 12.25
N PHE A 220 5.69 -11.74 13.07
CA PHE A 220 4.29 -11.70 12.63
C PHE A 220 4.06 -10.68 11.49
N ASP A 221 4.81 -9.59 11.49
CA ASP A 221 4.77 -8.58 10.45
C ASP A 221 5.13 -9.10 9.06
N LEU A 222 6.05 -10.07 8.98
CA LEU A 222 6.40 -10.72 7.71
C LEU A 222 5.27 -11.61 7.19
N LEU A 223 4.49 -12.25 8.07
CA LEU A 223 3.27 -12.97 7.67
C LEU A 223 2.22 -12.00 7.11
N ILE A 224 2.04 -10.84 7.75
CA ILE A 224 1.15 -9.79 7.23
C ILE A 224 1.61 -9.30 5.85
N SER A 225 2.92 -9.18 5.62
CA SER A 225 3.48 -8.81 4.31
C SER A 225 3.16 -9.81 3.19
N LEU A 226 2.97 -11.09 3.53
CA LEU A 226 2.64 -12.16 2.59
C LEU A 226 1.15 -12.19 2.22
N LEU A 227 0.26 -11.65 3.07
CA LEU A 227 -1.20 -11.73 2.85
C LEU A 227 -1.64 -11.18 1.48
N PRO A 228 -1.23 -9.97 1.05
CA PRO A 228 -1.62 -9.46 -0.27
C PRO A 228 -1.10 -10.33 -1.43
N LEU A 229 0.10 -10.92 -1.26
CA LEU A 229 0.71 -11.79 -2.26
C LEU A 229 -0.06 -13.11 -2.40
N ILE A 230 -0.41 -13.73 -1.28
CA ILE A 230 -1.21 -14.97 -1.25
C ILE A 230 -2.55 -14.72 -1.94
N VAL A 231 -3.23 -13.62 -1.63
CA VAL A 231 -4.50 -13.26 -2.29
C VAL A 231 -4.32 -13.24 -3.81
N ARG A 232 -3.30 -12.53 -4.33
CA ARG A 232 -3.10 -12.43 -5.78
C ARG A 232 -2.71 -13.75 -6.43
N VAL A 233 -1.85 -14.54 -5.78
CA VAL A 233 -1.45 -15.87 -6.27
C VAL A 233 -2.67 -16.80 -6.35
N THR A 234 -3.47 -16.88 -5.29
CA THR A 234 -4.69 -17.71 -5.29
C THR A 234 -5.69 -17.26 -6.35
N GLN A 235 -5.91 -15.95 -6.49
CA GLN A 235 -6.78 -15.40 -7.54
C GLN A 235 -6.30 -15.80 -8.94
N CYS A 236 -5.02 -15.59 -9.26
CA CYS A 236 -4.48 -15.88 -10.59
C CYS A 236 -4.53 -17.38 -10.92
N ILE A 237 -4.18 -18.24 -9.95
CA ILE A 237 -4.25 -19.70 -10.12
C ILE A 237 -5.67 -20.17 -10.37
N ARG A 238 -6.63 -19.71 -9.56
CA ARG A 238 -8.05 -20.06 -9.71
C ARG A 238 -8.59 -19.59 -11.06
N GLU A 239 -8.33 -18.35 -11.43
CA GLU A 239 -8.74 -17.79 -12.71
C GLU A 239 -8.12 -18.57 -13.89
N PHE A 240 -6.87 -19.03 -13.75
CA PHE A 240 -6.22 -19.87 -14.76
C PHE A 240 -6.95 -21.19 -14.94
N TYR A 241 -7.37 -21.85 -13.85
CA TYR A 241 -8.12 -23.09 -13.95
C TYR A 241 -9.44 -22.91 -14.69
N LEU A 242 -10.11 -21.76 -14.51
CA LEU A 242 -11.40 -21.44 -15.13
C LEU A 242 -11.27 -20.99 -16.59
N THR A 243 -10.28 -20.17 -16.92
CA THR A 243 -10.16 -19.52 -18.25
C THR A 243 -9.12 -20.16 -19.16
N LYS A 244 -8.18 -20.92 -18.59
CA LYS A 244 -6.99 -21.46 -19.26
C LYS A 244 -6.06 -20.41 -19.90
N ASP A 245 -6.21 -19.14 -19.53
CA ASP A 245 -5.33 -18.07 -20.02
C ASP A 245 -3.93 -18.16 -19.38
N ARG A 246 -2.93 -18.51 -20.19
CA ARG A 246 -1.53 -18.63 -19.76
C ARG A 246 -0.96 -17.33 -19.18
N SER A 247 -1.52 -16.16 -19.53
CA SER A 247 -1.13 -14.89 -18.94
C SER A 247 -1.21 -14.92 -17.41
N LEU A 248 -2.16 -15.69 -16.85
CA LEU A 248 -2.37 -15.80 -15.41
C LEU A 248 -1.27 -16.58 -14.71
N ILE A 249 -0.61 -17.54 -15.37
CA ILE A 249 0.58 -18.22 -14.82
C ILE A 249 1.72 -17.22 -14.68
N PHE A 250 1.97 -16.41 -15.71
CA PHE A 250 2.99 -15.36 -15.64
C PHE A 250 2.66 -14.36 -14.52
N ASN A 251 1.40 -14.00 -14.35
CA ASN A 251 0.96 -13.14 -13.26
C ASN A 251 1.21 -13.77 -11.87
N THR A 252 0.98 -15.08 -11.73
CA THR A 252 1.33 -15.82 -10.51
C THR A 252 2.83 -15.74 -10.21
N ILE A 253 3.68 -16.00 -11.21
CA ILE A 253 5.15 -15.89 -11.06
C ILE A 253 5.56 -14.47 -10.67
N LYS A 254 4.89 -13.45 -11.23
CA LYS A 254 5.11 -12.04 -10.88
C LYS A 254 4.92 -11.81 -9.39
N TYR A 255 3.81 -12.24 -8.79
CA TYR A 255 3.61 -12.07 -7.34
C TYR A 255 4.55 -12.95 -6.51
N CYS A 256 4.84 -14.19 -6.94
CA CYS A 256 5.79 -15.07 -6.28
C CYS A 256 7.23 -14.53 -6.29
N SER A 257 7.61 -13.68 -7.25
CA SER A 257 8.93 -13.06 -7.29
C SER A 257 9.24 -12.16 -6.08
N SER A 258 8.24 -11.83 -5.26
CA SER A 258 8.41 -11.09 -4.01
C SER A 258 8.80 -12.00 -2.82
N ILE A 259 8.61 -13.32 -2.93
CA ILE A 259 8.90 -14.27 -1.85
C ILE A 259 10.40 -14.26 -1.49
N PRO A 260 11.35 -14.36 -2.44
CA PRO A 260 12.78 -14.29 -2.11
C PRO A 260 13.18 -12.98 -1.39
N ILE A 261 12.54 -11.86 -1.75
CA ILE A 261 12.76 -10.55 -1.10
C ILE A 261 12.35 -10.63 0.38
N ILE A 262 11.13 -11.11 0.66
CA ILE A 262 10.64 -11.26 2.04
C ILE A 262 11.50 -12.25 2.84
N THR A 263 11.92 -13.37 2.21
CA THR A 263 12.84 -14.33 2.83
C THR A 263 14.18 -13.69 3.18
N TYR A 264 14.74 -12.82 2.32
CA TYR A 264 15.96 -12.08 2.65
C TYR A 264 15.75 -11.06 3.76
N VAL A 265 14.59 -10.41 3.83
CA VAL A 265 14.24 -9.55 4.97
C VAL A 265 14.18 -10.35 6.26
N TRP A 266 13.58 -11.55 6.26
CA TRP A 266 13.62 -12.45 7.41
C TRP A 266 15.07 -12.86 7.76
N TYR A 267 15.85 -13.27 6.76
CA TYR A 267 17.24 -13.70 6.95
C TYR A 267 18.10 -12.59 7.55
N SER A 268 17.89 -11.33 7.15
CA SER A 268 18.56 -10.15 7.72
C SER A 268 18.30 -9.96 9.22
N ARG A 269 17.18 -10.49 9.74
CA ARG A 269 16.81 -10.41 11.16
C ARG A 269 17.40 -11.56 11.96
N VAL A 270 17.50 -12.76 11.38
CA VAL A 270 17.94 -13.98 12.08
C VAL A 270 19.44 -14.21 11.96
N GLN A 271 20.06 -13.84 10.84
CA GLN A 271 21.48 -14.04 10.54
C GLN A 271 22.08 -12.78 9.89
N PRO A 272 22.17 -11.64 10.62
CA PRO A 272 22.60 -10.37 10.06
C PRO A 272 24.03 -10.40 9.50
N GLU A 273 24.93 -11.19 10.11
CA GLU A 273 26.35 -11.28 9.70
C GLU A 273 26.54 -11.96 8.35
N LYS A 274 25.59 -12.80 7.93
CA LYS A 274 25.64 -13.53 6.65
C LYS A 274 24.81 -12.84 5.56
N TYR A 275 24.28 -11.65 5.85
CA TYR A 275 23.37 -10.97 4.95
C TYR A 275 24.10 -10.41 3.73
N ASP A 276 23.64 -10.83 2.55
CA ASP A 276 24.24 -10.44 1.27
C ASP A 276 23.36 -9.38 0.58
N TYR A 277 23.80 -8.12 0.68
CA TYR A 277 23.13 -6.97 0.07
C TYR A 277 23.06 -7.08 -1.45
N MET A 278 24.08 -7.65 -2.10
CA MET A 278 24.12 -7.79 -3.55
C MET A 278 23.08 -8.80 -4.03
N LYS A 279 22.98 -9.97 -3.38
CA LYS A 279 21.94 -10.96 -3.70
C LYS A 279 20.54 -10.41 -3.45
N HIS A 280 20.32 -9.69 -2.34
CA HIS A 280 19.03 -9.04 -2.11
C HIS A 280 18.70 -8.02 -3.21
N GLY A 281 19.68 -7.20 -3.60
CA GLY A 281 19.56 -6.24 -4.70
C GLY A 281 19.17 -6.90 -6.03
N TRP A 282 19.71 -8.08 -6.34
CA TRP A 282 19.32 -8.85 -7.53
C TRP A 282 17.84 -9.27 -7.49
N PHE A 283 17.34 -9.77 -6.37
CA PHE A 283 15.92 -10.12 -6.25
C PHE A 283 15.01 -8.90 -6.36
N LEU A 284 15.39 -7.77 -5.75
CA LEU A 284 14.68 -6.50 -5.88
C LEU A 284 14.67 -6.02 -7.33
N CYS A 285 15.80 -6.09 -8.03
CA CYS A 285 15.93 -5.72 -9.44
C CYS A 285 15.03 -6.59 -10.33
N LEU A 286 15.08 -7.92 -10.19
CA LEU A 286 14.25 -8.85 -10.94
C LEU A 286 12.75 -8.58 -10.72
N ASN A 287 12.31 -8.41 -9.48
CA ASN A 287 10.93 -8.07 -9.14
C ASN A 287 10.51 -6.71 -9.72
N SER A 288 11.36 -5.69 -9.59
CA SER A 288 11.09 -4.34 -10.09
C SER A 288 10.95 -4.33 -11.61
N CYS A 289 11.90 -4.94 -12.33
CA CYS A 289 11.87 -5.08 -13.78
C CYS A 289 10.61 -5.83 -14.24
N TYR A 290 10.29 -6.97 -13.62
CA TYR A 290 9.16 -7.79 -14.03
C TYR A 290 7.83 -7.08 -13.77
N THR A 291 7.63 -6.52 -12.58
CA THR A 291 6.38 -5.81 -12.27
C THR A 291 6.24 -4.51 -13.07
N PHE A 292 7.35 -3.83 -13.39
CA PHE A 292 7.34 -2.66 -14.28
C PHE A 292 6.91 -3.01 -15.71
N PHE A 293 7.51 -4.07 -16.27
CA PHE A 293 7.09 -4.60 -17.56
C PHE A 293 5.61 -4.97 -17.57
N TRP A 294 5.14 -5.62 -16.50
CA TRP A 294 3.73 -6.02 -16.36
C TRP A 294 2.79 -4.82 -16.40
N ASP A 295 3.06 -3.79 -15.61
CA ASP A 295 2.22 -2.59 -15.54
C ASP A 295 2.05 -1.97 -16.94
N ILE A 296 3.15 -1.77 -17.66
CA ILE A 296 3.14 -1.10 -18.97
C ILE A 296 2.51 -1.98 -20.05
N LYS A 297 2.96 -3.24 -20.15
CA LYS A 297 2.61 -4.09 -21.28
C LYS A 297 1.27 -4.79 -21.07
N MET A 298 1.03 -5.30 -19.86
CA MET A 298 -0.11 -6.16 -19.57
C MET A 298 -1.29 -5.38 -19.03
N ASP A 299 -1.07 -4.43 -18.13
CA ASP A 299 -2.17 -3.69 -17.48
C ASP A 299 -2.58 -2.45 -18.27
N TRP A 300 -1.62 -1.64 -18.73
CA TRP A 300 -1.89 -0.41 -19.51
C TRP A 300 -1.99 -0.67 -21.02
N LYS A 301 -1.65 -1.90 -21.45
CA LYS A 301 -1.71 -2.36 -22.85
C LYS A 301 -0.96 -1.44 -23.81
N PHE A 302 0.19 -0.90 -23.37
CA PHE A 302 1.02 -0.11 -24.28
C PHE A 302 1.69 -1.01 -25.32
N GLN A 303 1.80 -0.54 -26.56
CA GLN A 303 2.38 -1.37 -27.62
C GLN A 303 3.90 -1.48 -27.49
N SER A 304 4.57 -0.37 -27.17
CA SER A 304 6.00 -0.29 -26.88
C SER A 304 6.31 0.94 -26.02
N PHE A 305 7.46 0.98 -25.34
CA PHE A 305 7.95 2.14 -24.59
C PHE A 305 7.96 3.43 -25.44
N PHE A 306 8.24 3.31 -26.73
CA PHE A 306 8.26 4.42 -27.69
C PHE A 306 6.93 4.58 -28.46
N LYS A 307 6.04 3.59 -28.38
CA LYS A 307 4.71 3.60 -29.01
C LYS A 307 3.66 3.24 -27.98
N ILE A 308 3.21 4.24 -27.22
CA ILE A 308 2.23 4.10 -26.14
C ILE A 308 0.96 3.38 -26.64
N ARG A 309 0.50 3.62 -27.88
CA ARG A 309 -0.58 2.84 -28.53
C ARG A 309 -0.55 3.06 -30.05
N ALA A 310 -0.91 2.07 -30.86
CA ALA A 310 -1.02 2.27 -32.31
C ALA A 310 -2.12 3.29 -32.59
N ILE A 311 -1.76 4.27 -33.41
CA ILE A 311 -2.71 5.13 -34.11
C ILE A 311 -3.36 4.24 -35.16
N ASN A 312 -4.41 3.49 -34.82
CA ASN A 312 -5.37 3.12 -35.83
C ASN A 312 -6.19 4.38 -36.10
N LYS A 313 -5.96 5.01 -37.26
CA LYS A 313 -6.62 6.26 -37.71
C LYS A 313 -8.16 6.25 -37.65
N LYS A 314 -8.81 5.10 -37.40
CA LYS A 314 -10.26 4.96 -37.25
C LYS A 314 -10.79 5.14 -35.82
N HIS A 315 -9.97 4.95 -34.78
CA HIS A 315 -10.42 5.10 -33.38
C HIS A 315 -9.31 5.77 -32.58
N GLU A 316 -9.57 6.95 -32.02
CA GLU A 316 -8.65 7.59 -31.08
C GLU A 316 -8.49 6.69 -29.86
N THR A 317 -7.36 5.97 -29.80
CA THR A 317 -7.12 5.00 -28.72
C THR A 317 -6.49 5.63 -27.49
N MET A 318 -6.29 6.95 -27.44
CA MET A 318 -5.65 7.65 -26.30
C MET A 318 -6.61 8.69 -25.74
N MET A 319 -7.08 8.51 -24.51
CA MET A 319 -7.98 9.46 -23.85
C MET A 319 -7.23 10.58 -23.12
N PHE A 320 -5.92 10.42 -22.93
CA PHE A 320 -5.04 11.40 -22.30
C PHE A 320 -4.01 11.96 -23.29
N PRO A 321 -3.48 13.17 -23.05
CA PRO A 321 -2.33 13.67 -23.80
C PRO A 321 -1.10 12.78 -23.63
N ARG A 322 -0.25 12.69 -24.66
CA ARG A 322 0.94 11.81 -24.67
C ARG A 322 1.87 12.01 -23.48
N TYR A 323 2.10 13.27 -23.07
CA TYR A 323 2.98 13.59 -21.94
C TYR A 323 2.53 12.90 -20.65
N PHE A 324 1.21 12.72 -20.46
CA PHE A 324 0.67 12.12 -19.24
C PHE A 324 1.08 10.64 -19.11
N TYR A 325 1.07 9.90 -20.22
CA TYR A 325 1.56 8.51 -20.24
C TYR A 325 3.07 8.41 -20.00
N TYR A 326 3.87 9.32 -20.58
CA TYR A 326 5.32 9.35 -20.34
C TYR A 326 5.64 9.68 -18.89
N MET A 327 4.99 10.70 -18.31
CA MET A 327 5.18 11.07 -16.92
C MET A 327 4.72 9.96 -15.96
N GLY A 328 3.57 9.33 -16.22
CA GLY A 328 3.11 8.19 -15.43
C GLY A 328 4.04 6.98 -15.52
N THR A 329 4.61 6.73 -16.70
CA THR A 329 5.60 5.66 -16.90
C THR A 329 6.91 5.95 -16.15
N LEU A 330 7.41 7.18 -16.25
CA LEU A 330 8.61 7.62 -15.53
C LEU A 330 8.39 7.54 -14.02
N PHE A 331 7.26 8.03 -13.51
CA PHE A 331 6.93 7.95 -12.10
C PHE A 331 6.85 6.49 -11.62
N ASN A 332 6.22 5.60 -12.40
CA ASN A 332 6.16 4.17 -12.08
C ASN A 332 7.56 3.54 -12.01
N LEU A 333 8.47 3.93 -12.91
CA LEU A 333 9.85 3.48 -12.90
C LEU A 333 10.57 3.96 -11.64
N LEU A 334 10.54 5.27 -11.36
CA LEU A 334 11.24 5.86 -10.22
C LEU A 334 10.82 5.23 -8.89
N VAL A 335 9.51 5.05 -8.65
CA VAL A 335 9.01 4.48 -7.41
C VAL A 335 9.34 2.99 -7.27
N LYS A 336 9.34 2.21 -8.38
CA LYS A 336 9.71 0.78 -8.32
C LYS A 336 11.19 0.57 -8.02
N PHE A 337 12.05 1.40 -8.59
CA PHE A 337 13.49 1.33 -8.37
C PHE A 337 13.96 2.20 -7.19
N TRP A 338 13.04 2.69 -6.37
CA TRP A 338 13.35 3.50 -5.18
C TRP A 338 14.31 2.79 -4.22
N TRP A 339 14.25 1.45 -4.17
CA TRP A 339 15.14 0.64 -3.33
C TRP A 339 16.63 0.86 -3.63
N ILE A 340 17.01 1.26 -4.85
CA ILE A 340 18.41 1.57 -5.20
C ILE A 340 18.93 2.68 -4.30
N TRP A 341 18.11 3.71 -4.09
CA TRP A 341 18.43 4.81 -3.19
C TRP A 341 18.53 4.34 -1.74
N THR A 342 17.59 3.49 -1.32
CA THR A 342 17.52 3.00 0.07
C THR A 342 18.67 2.08 0.45
N ILE A 343 19.22 1.30 -0.50
CA ILE A 343 20.37 0.41 -0.26
C ILE A 343 21.70 1.18 -0.27
N ASN A 344 21.85 2.21 -1.10
CA ASN A 344 23.11 2.95 -1.27
C ASN A 344 23.44 3.96 -0.14
N GLY A 345 22.64 4.00 0.92
CA GLY A 345 23.20 4.24 2.26
C GLY A 345 23.44 5.67 2.73
N GLN A 346 22.79 6.72 2.19
CA GLN A 346 22.94 8.05 2.80
C GLN A 346 21.71 8.61 3.51
N ARG A 347 20.47 8.36 3.04
CA ARG A 347 19.23 8.67 3.78
C ARG A 347 18.09 7.77 3.32
N HIS A 348 17.30 7.22 4.25
CA HIS A 348 16.04 6.52 3.93
C HIS A 348 14.93 7.45 3.40
N GLU A 349 15.19 8.76 3.43
CA GLU A 349 14.22 9.84 3.26
C GLU A 349 14.90 10.95 2.43
N ILE A 350 14.37 11.27 1.25
CA ILE A 350 14.84 12.36 0.38
C ILE A 350 14.08 13.65 0.72
N PHE A 351 12.76 13.56 0.75
CA PHE A 351 11.84 14.67 0.98
C PHE A 351 11.26 14.62 2.39
N PHE A 352 10.79 13.46 2.84
CA PHE A 352 10.20 13.30 4.16
C PHE A 352 10.14 11.83 4.62
N ALA A 353 9.76 11.64 5.89
CA ALA A 353 9.79 10.35 6.52
C ALA A 353 8.86 9.32 5.89
N ASN A 354 9.44 8.18 5.49
CA ASN A 354 8.72 7.04 4.89
C ASN A 354 7.93 7.41 3.62
N GLU A 355 8.39 8.40 2.86
CA GLU A 355 7.80 8.88 1.61
C GLU A 355 7.50 7.78 0.58
N GLN A 356 8.29 6.70 0.56
CA GLN A 356 8.08 5.55 -0.32
C GLN A 356 6.66 4.97 -0.21
N GLN A 357 6.07 4.97 1.00
CA GLN A 357 4.71 4.45 1.20
C GLN A 357 3.67 5.37 0.54
N TYR A 358 3.87 6.68 0.59
CA TYR A 358 3.00 7.68 -0.04
C TYR A 358 3.13 7.63 -1.56
N PHE A 359 4.37 7.56 -2.06
CA PHE A 359 4.63 7.40 -3.48
C PHE A 359 4.05 6.09 -4.04
N GLU A 360 4.06 5.00 -3.27
CA GLU A 360 3.44 3.75 -3.69
C GLU A 360 1.90 3.87 -3.84
N ILE A 361 1.22 4.55 -2.91
CA ILE A 361 -0.23 4.81 -3.03
C ILE A 361 -0.55 5.73 -4.22
N LEU A 362 0.27 6.77 -4.46
CA LEU A 362 0.13 7.65 -5.63
C LEU A 362 0.39 6.89 -6.93
N ARG A 363 1.43 6.06 -6.98
CA ARG A 363 1.79 5.22 -8.14
C ARG A 363 0.65 4.27 -8.48
N ARG A 364 0.05 3.62 -7.47
CA ARG A 364 -1.13 2.77 -7.65
C ARG A 364 -2.31 3.55 -8.20
N SER A 365 -2.53 4.78 -7.74
CA SER A 365 -3.61 5.63 -8.25
C SER A 365 -3.44 5.96 -9.74
N ILE A 366 -2.21 6.25 -10.19
CA ILE A 366 -1.88 6.42 -11.61
C ILE A 366 -2.08 5.10 -12.38
N TRP A 367 -1.67 3.97 -11.81
CA TRP A 367 -1.90 2.67 -12.42
C TRP A 367 -3.40 2.38 -12.62
N ILE A 368 -4.26 2.73 -11.65
CA ILE A 368 -5.72 2.57 -11.76
C ILE A 368 -6.28 3.40 -12.91
N ILE A 369 -5.82 4.64 -13.09
CA ILE A 369 -6.23 5.53 -14.19
C ILE A 369 -6.00 4.84 -15.54
N PHE A 370 -4.77 4.38 -15.80
CA PHE A 370 -4.43 3.74 -17.07
C PHE A 370 -5.07 2.37 -17.25
N LYS A 371 -5.25 1.62 -16.15
CA LYS A 371 -5.93 0.32 -16.18
C LYS A 371 -7.40 0.49 -16.57
N LEU A 372 -8.12 1.42 -15.94
CA LEU A 372 -9.53 1.69 -16.22
C LEU A 372 -9.74 2.21 -17.63
N GLU A 373 -8.89 3.13 -18.10
CA GLU A 373 -8.92 3.60 -19.48
C GLU A 373 -8.74 2.43 -20.47
N SER A 374 -7.77 1.56 -20.21
CA SER A 374 -7.48 0.42 -21.09
C SER A 374 -8.64 -0.56 -21.16
N GLU A 375 -9.29 -0.87 -20.03
CA GLU A 375 -10.48 -1.72 -20.01
C GLU A 375 -11.68 -1.04 -20.68
N PHE A 376 -11.88 0.27 -20.48
CA PHE A 376 -12.94 1.03 -21.15
C PHE A 376 -12.82 0.92 -22.68
N ILE A 377 -11.63 1.16 -23.22
CA ILE A 377 -11.38 1.09 -24.67
C ILE A 377 -11.64 -0.32 -25.22
N ILE A 378 -11.32 -1.37 -24.46
CA ILE A 378 -11.60 -2.75 -24.86
C ILE A 378 -13.12 -2.99 -24.93
N ILE A 379 -13.86 -2.52 -23.92
CA ILE A 379 -15.32 -2.68 -23.88
C ILE A 379 -15.98 -1.92 -25.04
N THR A 380 -15.59 -0.66 -25.28
CA THR A 380 -16.13 0.14 -26.39
C THR A 380 -15.89 -0.52 -27.74
N LYS A 381 -14.66 -0.99 -28.02
CA LYS A 381 -14.36 -1.68 -29.28
C LYS A 381 -15.18 -2.93 -29.50
N ASN A 382 -15.35 -3.75 -28.46
CA ASN A 382 -16.14 -4.97 -28.55
C ASN A 382 -17.63 -4.70 -28.78
N ASN A 383 -18.12 -3.52 -28.40
CA ASN A 383 -19.50 -3.11 -28.67
C ASN A 383 -19.65 -2.54 -30.09
N ASP A 384 -18.64 -1.87 -30.63
CA ASP A 384 -18.64 -1.35 -32.01
C ASP A 384 -18.54 -2.48 -33.06
N GLU A 385 -17.96 -3.63 -32.69
CA GLU A 385 -17.81 -4.81 -33.57
C GLU A 385 -19.02 -5.76 -33.56
N LYS A 386 -20.00 -5.55 -32.67
CA LYS A 386 -21.26 -6.31 -32.58
C LYS A 386 -22.40 -5.55 -33.23
#